data_AF-A0AAD9WBH5-F1
#
_entry.id   AF-A0AAD9WBH5-F1
#
_cell.length_a   1.000
_cell.length_b   1.000
_cell.length_c   1.000
_cell.angle_alpha   90.00
_cell.angle_beta   90.00
_cell.angle_gamma   90.00
#
_symmetry.space_group_name_H-M   'P 1'
#
loop_
_entity.id
_entity.type
_entity.pdbx_description
1 polymer ?
#
loop_
_entity_poly.entity_id
_entity_poly.type
_entity_poly.pdbx_seq_one_letter_code
_entity_poly.pdbx_strand_id
1 'polypeptide(L)'
;MSFLLFFSVLAGVPVSGTLVPRLENGLALTPPLGWNSYNHYSCSPNETIVRSNAQALVDLGLKDLGYHFVTVDCGWTLPDRSADGTLQWNPDRFPQGGGKELGDYLHGLGLGFGVYSDAGIKMCMNGEPEQAGSLYDNCYSEASSGYPNVDYAPTVPPSDRYANMSAAVAATNRSIIFQICDWGVDFPSAWAPDLGNSWRITNDIIPAYRTIPRILNQAVPQTSFASPGRWLDLDMLEVGNGYLTIPEEQTHFSTWAIIKSPLIIGAALKDTYRAISADSLSILKNRDVIGFNQDALGVAASFRRRWPEKGYEMWAGPLGGGRTVVAVVNLKDEERELTLDLPDAGVQRAGWLKDIWNEASAGGILTSYTASVKAHGTILLELGNTTAAGAYSADDAVVSGASYTGTLTFTASPKAADITVNGASYTLPAETTSLSFPLSLTAFNNNTISLSSASPPKSLVITLPESTLYAASLFTPSSSARLANCNTGLCAPVGSKLTLLSPTGLGTLNVKTPPAAVGGNKYVNVLFANNDIAFATAWDFGTNTRNLTISVNSIVTRIEVPLSGKSSELFAPGGGWEDTGVFGVLLPGWKGGEGENVVVVGNQGAEGALVEWGPDFIGLEVWW
;
A
#
# COMPACT_ATOMS: atom_id res chain seq x y z
N MET A 1 41.89 34.39 61.30
CA MET A 1 41.86 33.39 60.20
C MET A 1 40.40 33.15 59.87
N SER A 2 39.92 33.68 58.74
CA SER A 2 38.53 33.51 58.30
C SER A 2 38.52 32.58 57.11
N PHE A 3 37.81 31.45 57.22
CA PHE A 3 37.60 30.53 56.10
C PHE A 3 36.37 31.00 55.30
N LEU A 4 36.58 31.27 54.01
CA LEU A 4 35.51 31.46 53.03
C LEU A 4 35.19 30.11 52.39
N LEU A 5 33.97 29.64 52.58
CA LEU A 5 33.42 28.49 51.86
C LEU A 5 32.82 28.98 50.53
N PHE A 6 33.41 28.56 49.42
CA PHE A 6 32.83 28.73 48.09
C PHE A 6 31.65 27.76 47.92
N PHE A 7 30.44 28.30 47.72
CA PHE A 7 29.34 27.53 47.16
C PHE A 7 29.49 27.49 45.64
N SER A 8 29.69 26.29 45.09
CA SER A 8 29.64 26.07 43.64
C SER A 8 28.18 26.08 43.18
N VAL A 9 27.85 26.94 42.22
CA VAL A 9 26.52 26.95 41.60
C VAL A 9 26.48 25.81 40.59
N LEU A 10 25.81 24.71 40.96
CA LEU A 10 25.42 23.67 40.03
C LEU A 10 24.41 24.26 39.04
N ALA A 11 24.86 24.49 37.80
CA ALA A 11 23.95 24.78 36.70
C ALA A 11 23.03 23.57 36.51
N GLY A 12 21.72 23.79 36.66
CA GLY A 12 20.73 22.73 36.46
C GLY A 12 20.74 22.24 35.02
N VAL A 13 20.82 20.93 34.83
CA VAL A 13 20.55 20.29 33.53
C VAL A 13 19.12 20.67 33.13
N PRO A 14 18.87 21.19 31.91
CA PRO A 14 17.50 21.46 31.47
C PRO A 14 16.74 20.14 31.43
N VAL A 15 15.58 20.12 32.09
CA VAL A 15 14.66 18.97 32.10
C VAL A 15 14.32 18.62 30.66
N SER A 16 14.44 17.34 30.29
CA SER A 16 14.11 16.85 28.96
C SER A 16 12.73 17.33 28.55
N GLY A 17 12.67 18.12 27.46
CA GLY A 17 11.41 18.34 26.78
C GLY A 17 10.85 16.99 26.33
N THR A 18 9.61 16.69 26.68
CA THR A 18 8.88 15.57 26.08
C THR A 18 8.91 15.74 24.57
N LEU A 19 9.48 14.76 23.87
CA LEU A 19 9.46 14.73 22.41
C LEU A 19 8.00 14.80 21.94
N VAL A 20 7.67 15.83 21.17
CA VAL A 20 6.36 15.92 20.52
C VAL A 20 6.41 15.02 19.28
N PRO A 21 5.52 14.02 19.16
CA PRO A 21 5.51 13.12 18.00
C PRO A 21 5.35 13.90 16.70
N ARG A 22 6.11 13.55 15.66
CA ARG A 22 6.19 14.38 14.44
C ARG A 22 4.90 14.51 13.66
N LEU A 23 4.02 13.53 13.76
CA LEU A 23 2.67 13.59 13.23
C LEU A 23 1.84 14.82 13.68
N GLU A 24 2.15 15.42 14.83
CA GLU A 24 1.43 16.60 15.36
C GLU A 24 2.13 17.92 15.01
N ASN A 25 3.18 17.90 14.16
CA ASN A 25 3.91 19.09 13.74
C ASN A 25 3.12 20.00 12.76
N GLY A 26 1.95 19.56 12.29
CA GLY A 26 1.10 20.30 11.35
C GLY A 26 1.63 20.34 9.90
N LEU A 27 2.66 19.56 9.57
CA LEU A 27 3.26 19.46 8.24
C LEU A 27 2.78 18.19 7.53
N ALA A 28 2.96 18.14 6.21
CA ALA A 28 2.58 17.01 5.37
C ALA A 28 1.14 16.51 5.59
N LEU A 29 0.17 17.41 5.83
CA LEU A 29 -1.25 17.05 5.98
C LEU A 29 -1.83 16.38 4.71
N THR A 30 -1.18 16.60 3.56
CA THR A 30 -1.24 15.78 2.35
C THR A 30 0.18 15.30 1.99
N PRO A 31 0.35 14.28 1.14
CA PRO A 31 1.67 13.81 0.73
C PRO A 31 2.50 14.92 0.06
N PRO A 32 3.82 15.02 0.32
CA PRO A 32 4.68 15.99 -0.36
C PRO A 32 4.75 15.76 -1.88
N LEU A 33 4.69 16.85 -2.64
CA LEU A 33 4.95 16.89 -4.09
C LEU A 33 6.24 17.68 -4.35
N GLY A 34 7.09 17.21 -5.26
CA GLY A 34 8.36 17.86 -5.53
C GLY A 34 9.21 17.21 -6.62
N TRP A 35 10.50 17.47 -6.57
CA TRP A 35 11.53 16.96 -7.48
C TRP A 35 12.80 16.63 -6.69
N ASN A 36 13.50 15.56 -7.07
CA ASN A 36 14.77 15.14 -6.49
C ASN A 36 15.78 14.88 -7.62
N SER A 37 17.05 15.23 -7.41
CA SER A 37 18.13 15.07 -8.39
C SER A 37 18.57 13.62 -8.68
N TYR A 38 18.26 12.64 -7.84
CA TYR A 38 18.94 11.34 -7.83
C TYR A 38 18.67 10.47 -9.06
N ASN A 39 17.42 10.09 -9.38
CA ASN A 39 17.19 9.05 -10.41
C ASN A 39 17.76 9.42 -11.78
N HIS A 40 17.80 10.72 -12.13
CA HIS A 40 18.39 11.17 -13.39
C HIS A 40 19.89 11.49 -13.32
N TYR A 41 20.37 12.12 -12.24
CA TYR A 41 21.73 12.66 -12.17
C TYR A 41 22.67 11.88 -11.22
N SER A 42 22.15 10.86 -10.53
CA SER A 42 22.81 10.10 -9.47
C SER A 42 23.48 11.04 -8.43
N CYS A 43 24.57 10.62 -7.81
CA CYS A 43 25.38 11.47 -6.92
C CYS A 43 26.26 12.49 -7.69
N SER A 44 25.77 13.03 -8.80
CA SER A 44 26.41 14.12 -9.58
C SER A 44 25.54 15.37 -9.79
N PRO A 45 24.74 15.84 -8.80
CA PRO A 45 24.06 17.12 -8.92
C PRO A 45 25.09 18.26 -8.95
N ASN A 46 24.73 19.34 -9.65
CA ASN A 46 25.43 20.62 -9.57
C ASN A 46 24.41 21.76 -9.60
N GLU A 47 24.89 22.96 -9.28
CA GLU A 47 24.05 24.14 -9.17
C GLU A 47 23.25 24.47 -10.44
N THR A 48 23.84 24.30 -11.62
CA THR A 48 23.14 24.53 -12.90
C THR A 48 21.96 23.59 -13.06
N ILE A 49 22.16 22.29 -12.79
CA ILE A 49 21.12 21.24 -12.87
C ILE A 49 19.98 21.53 -11.89
N VAL A 50 20.29 21.86 -10.63
CA VAL A 50 19.26 22.11 -9.62
C VAL A 50 18.49 23.39 -9.95
N ARG A 51 19.18 24.46 -10.35
CA ARG A 51 18.53 25.73 -10.72
C ARG A 51 17.67 25.61 -11.99
N SER A 52 18.09 24.82 -12.99
CA SER A 52 17.34 24.64 -14.24
C SER A 52 16.07 23.80 -14.04
N ASN A 53 16.13 22.72 -13.26
CA ASN A 53 14.97 21.91 -12.93
C ASN A 53 14.00 22.65 -11.99
N ALA A 54 14.51 23.41 -11.02
CA ALA A 54 13.68 24.28 -10.18
C ALA A 54 12.94 25.37 -10.99
N GLN A 55 13.61 26.01 -11.95
CA GLN A 55 12.95 26.95 -12.86
C GLN A 55 11.93 26.23 -13.76
N ALA A 56 12.22 25.00 -14.21
CA ALA A 56 11.30 24.21 -15.02
C ALA A 56 10.01 23.82 -14.26
N LEU A 57 10.05 23.60 -12.94
CA LEU A 57 8.83 23.41 -12.13
C LEU A 57 7.88 24.61 -12.24
N VAL A 58 8.43 25.83 -12.33
CA VAL A 58 7.67 27.07 -12.53
C VAL A 58 7.23 27.19 -14.00
N ASP A 59 8.17 27.14 -14.94
CA ASP A 59 7.93 27.35 -16.39
C ASP A 59 6.91 26.36 -16.97
N LEU A 60 6.93 25.11 -16.51
CA LEU A 60 6.02 24.05 -16.96
C LEU A 60 4.69 24.05 -16.20
N GLY A 61 4.52 24.90 -15.18
CA GLY A 61 3.32 24.99 -14.35
C GLY A 61 3.11 23.81 -13.41
N LEU A 62 4.17 23.08 -13.04
CA LEU A 62 4.12 21.98 -12.06
C LEU A 62 4.01 22.53 -10.63
N LYS A 63 4.69 23.64 -10.32
CA LYS A 63 4.57 24.34 -9.03
C LYS A 63 3.12 24.64 -8.67
N ASP A 64 2.33 25.13 -9.63
CA ASP A 64 0.91 25.49 -9.44
C ASP A 64 -0.01 24.27 -9.25
N LEU A 65 0.50 23.05 -9.49
CA LEU A 65 -0.15 21.78 -9.19
C LEU A 65 0.31 21.17 -7.85
N GLY A 66 1.20 21.85 -7.13
CA GLY A 66 1.68 21.44 -5.81
C GLY A 66 3.12 20.92 -5.77
N TYR A 67 3.80 20.74 -6.91
CA TYR A 67 5.21 20.32 -6.95
C TYR A 67 6.13 21.44 -6.40
N HIS A 68 6.29 21.43 -5.08
CA HIS A 68 6.80 22.57 -4.32
C HIS A 68 8.24 22.35 -3.84
N PHE A 69 8.62 21.12 -3.49
CA PHE A 69 9.95 20.84 -2.92
C PHE A 69 10.98 20.52 -4.01
N VAL A 70 12.17 21.11 -3.90
CA VAL A 70 13.35 20.78 -4.70
C VAL A 70 14.41 20.21 -3.77
N THR A 71 14.67 18.91 -3.87
CA THR A 71 15.62 18.19 -3.03
C THR A 71 16.94 17.98 -3.76
N VAL A 72 18.04 18.42 -3.13
CA VAL A 72 19.40 18.05 -3.54
C VAL A 72 19.80 16.77 -2.82
N ASP A 73 19.98 15.72 -3.62
CA ASP A 73 20.37 14.39 -3.14
C ASP A 73 21.89 14.25 -2.98
N CYS A 74 22.41 13.05 -2.81
CA CYS A 74 23.84 12.75 -2.66
C CYS A 74 24.74 13.48 -3.69
N GLY A 75 25.99 13.72 -3.30
CA GLY A 75 26.99 14.41 -4.10
C GLY A 75 27.08 15.92 -3.89
N TRP A 76 26.39 16.46 -2.87
CA TRP A 76 26.48 17.90 -2.54
C TRP A 76 27.62 18.24 -1.57
N THR A 77 28.09 17.29 -0.77
CA THR A 77 29.11 17.51 0.27
C THR A 77 30.55 17.42 -0.22
N LEU A 78 31.47 17.96 0.57
CA LEU A 78 32.87 17.53 0.62
C LEU A 78 33.04 16.23 1.47
N PRO A 79 34.17 15.51 1.34
CA PRO A 79 34.48 14.34 2.18
C PRO A 79 34.63 14.67 3.65
N ASP A 80 35.25 15.82 3.92
CA ASP A 80 35.62 16.24 5.26
C ASP A 80 34.66 17.30 5.78
N ARG A 81 34.28 17.14 7.05
CA ARG A 81 33.63 18.18 7.84
C ARG A 81 34.59 19.34 8.09
N SER A 82 34.03 20.53 8.32
CA SER A 82 34.82 21.67 8.80
C SER A 82 35.39 21.40 10.21
N ALA A 83 36.32 22.24 10.66
CA ALA A 83 37.01 22.04 11.95
C ALA A 83 36.09 22.09 13.19
N ASP A 84 34.91 22.67 13.07
CA ASP A 84 33.81 22.68 14.06
C ASP A 84 32.79 21.55 13.86
N GLY A 85 33.01 20.66 12.89
CA GLY A 85 32.21 19.46 12.63
C GLY A 85 31.04 19.63 11.65
N THR A 86 30.85 20.78 11.00
CA THR A 86 29.73 20.97 10.06
C THR A 86 29.97 20.31 8.70
N LEU A 87 28.89 19.91 8.02
CA LEU A 87 28.94 19.44 6.63
C LEU A 87 29.16 20.64 5.69
N GLN A 88 30.09 20.47 4.75
CA GLN A 88 30.48 21.53 3.81
C GLN A 88 29.95 21.24 2.41
N TRP A 89 29.38 22.25 1.74
CA TRP A 89 28.97 22.15 0.33
C TRP A 89 30.21 22.16 -0.58
N ASN A 90 30.18 21.31 -1.61
CA ASN A 90 31.25 21.23 -2.60
C ASN A 90 31.24 22.47 -3.52
N PRO A 91 32.25 23.36 -3.48
CA PRO A 91 32.24 24.60 -4.23
C PRO A 91 32.47 24.40 -5.74
N ASP A 92 33.07 23.29 -6.18
CA ASP A 92 33.23 22.99 -7.61
C ASP A 92 31.89 22.60 -8.25
N ARG A 93 30.97 22.04 -7.45
CA ARG A 93 29.60 21.68 -7.87
C ARG A 93 28.59 22.80 -7.61
N PHE A 94 28.81 23.62 -6.58
CA PHE A 94 27.93 24.72 -6.16
C PHE A 94 28.70 26.05 -6.00
N PRO A 95 29.24 26.61 -7.10
CA PRO A 95 30.17 27.75 -7.05
C PRO A 95 29.58 29.10 -6.61
N GLN A 96 28.25 29.28 -6.65
CA GLN A 96 27.59 30.47 -6.08
C GLN A 96 27.13 30.26 -4.63
N GLY A 97 27.44 29.09 -4.04
CA GLY A 97 26.98 28.66 -2.72
C GLY A 97 25.81 27.68 -2.81
N GLY A 98 25.96 26.54 -2.14
CA GLY A 98 24.84 25.66 -1.83
C GLY A 98 24.09 26.12 -0.58
N GLY A 99 23.23 25.26 -0.01
CA GLY A 99 22.66 25.49 1.31
C GLY A 99 21.83 26.77 1.44
N LYS A 100 22.43 27.87 1.91
CA LYS A 100 21.73 29.16 2.06
C LYS A 100 21.49 29.82 0.69
N GLU A 101 22.52 29.98 -0.13
CA GLU A 101 22.43 30.76 -1.38
C GLU A 101 21.52 30.06 -2.41
N LEU A 102 21.61 28.74 -2.50
CA LEU A 102 20.67 27.92 -3.26
C LEU A 102 19.25 27.96 -2.65
N GLY A 103 19.13 27.85 -1.32
CA GLY A 103 17.84 27.94 -0.63
C GLY A 103 17.13 29.28 -0.85
N ASP A 104 17.86 30.40 -0.78
CA ASP A 104 17.32 31.74 -1.05
C ASP A 104 16.79 31.86 -2.49
N TYR A 105 17.48 31.27 -3.48
CA TYR A 105 16.99 31.20 -4.86
C TYR A 105 15.69 30.40 -4.99
N LEU A 106 15.64 29.20 -4.37
CA LEU A 106 14.44 28.35 -4.40
C LEU A 106 13.25 29.03 -3.72
N HIS A 107 13.45 29.65 -2.56
CA HIS A 107 12.44 30.46 -1.89
C HIS A 107 12.02 31.67 -2.73
N GLY A 108 12.93 32.29 -3.49
CA GLY A 108 12.65 33.35 -4.46
C GLY A 108 11.72 32.91 -5.60
N LEU A 109 11.79 31.64 -6.01
CA LEU A 109 10.82 31.01 -6.93
C LEU A 109 9.51 30.61 -6.24
N GLY A 110 9.42 30.71 -4.91
CA GLY A 110 8.31 30.19 -4.11
C GLY A 110 8.28 28.66 -4.04
N LEU A 111 9.45 28.02 -4.07
CA LEU A 111 9.66 26.59 -3.89
C LEU A 111 10.30 26.32 -2.52
N GLY A 112 10.02 25.16 -1.95
CA GLY A 112 10.69 24.65 -0.74
C GLY A 112 12.03 23.99 -1.07
N PHE A 113 12.98 24.06 -0.15
CA PHE A 113 14.30 23.45 -0.31
C PHE A 113 14.43 22.18 0.56
N GLY A 114 14.80 21.06 -0.06
CA GLY A 114 15.15 19.81 0.58
C GLY A 114 16.64 19.46 0.40
N VAL A 115 17.20 18.71 1.35
CA VAL A 115 18.60 18.25 1.30
C VAL A 115 18.73 16.87 1.94
N TYR A 116 19.50 15.99 1.30
CA TYR A 116 19.75 14.61 1.75
C TYR A 116 20.91 14.50 2.76
N SER A 117 20.86 13.51 3.67
CA SER A 117 21.95 13.10 4.55
C SER A 117 21.79 11.67 5.09
N ASP A 118 22.76 11.16 5.89
CA ASP A 118 22.88 9.72 6.22
C ASP A 118 23.15 9.36 7.72
N ALA A 119 22.79 8.16 8.23
CA ALA A 119 23.33 7.54 9.50
C ALA A 119 24.46 6.57 9.29
N GLY A 120 24.86 6.39 8.05
CA GLY A 120 26.25 6.18 7.87
C GLY A 120 27.10 7.26 8.54
N ILE A 121 28.25 6.81 9.00
CA ILE A 121 29.47 7.64 9.10
C ILE A 121 29.78 8.34 7.76
N LYS A 122 29.28 7.80 6.64
CA LYS A 122 29.36 8.27 5.26
C LYS A 122 27.97 8.29 4.61
N MET A 123 27.79 9.08 3.56
CA MET A 123 26.58 8.98 2.72
C MET A 123 26.62 7.76 1.80
N CYS A 124 25.46 7.22 1.46
CA CYS A 124 25.26 6.26 0.36
C CYS A 124 26.04 6.65 -0.91
N MET A 125 26.50 5.64 -1.66
CA MET A 125 27.13 5.81 -2.98
C MET A 125 28.24 6.89 -2.97
N ASN A 126 29.10 6.83 -1.94
CA ASN A 126 30.00 7.92 -1.55
C ASN A 126 30.89 8.48 -2.68
N GLY A 127 31.30 7.66 -3.65
CA GLY A 127 31.93 8.09 -4.90
C GLY A 127 33.30 8.75 -4.72
N GLU A 128 33.76 9.43 -5.77
CA GLU A 128 34.97 10.26 -5.72
C GLU A 128 34.62 11.74 -5.97
N PRO A 129 34.95 12.66 -5.03
CA PRO A 129 35.53 12.38 -3.72
C PRO A 129 34.46 11.85 -2.75
N GLU A 130 34.84 11.13 -1.69
CA GLU A 130 33.90 10.55 -0.71
C GLU A 130 32.97 11.59 -0.05
N GLN A 131 31.91 11.17 0.63
CA GLN A 131 30.90 12.07 1.20
C GLN A 131 30.65 11.80 2.69
N ALA A 132 30.78 12.84 3.52
CA ALA A 132 30.49 12.75 4.96
C ALA A 132 28.99 12.55 5.24
N GLY A 133 28.64 11.48 5.97
CA GLY A 133 27.28 11.25 6.47
C GLY A 133 26.98 12.12 7.69
N SER A 134 25.71 12.21 8.10
CA SER A 134 25.29 13.00 9.28
C SER A 134 25.39 12.24 10.61
N LEU A 135 25.41 10.90 10.57
CA LEU A 135 25.17 9.95 11.67
C LEU A 135 23.67 9.70 12.00
N TYR A 136 22.71 10.07 11.12
CA TYR A 136 21.27 9.76 11.19
C TYR A 136 20.61 9.51 9.77
N ASP A 137 19.85 8.40 9.54
CA ASP A 137 19.56 7.59 8.29
C ASP A 137 20.14 6.11 8.18
N ASN A 138 20.78 5.58 7.09
CA ASN A 138 21.06 4.11 6.90
C ASN A 138 22.46 3.57 6.39
N CYS A 139 23.05 4.01 5.26
CA CYS A 139 23.98 3.22 4.42
C CYS A 139 25.30 2.68 5.02
N TYR A 140 25.80 3.26 6.12
CA TYR A 140 27.05 2.85 6.78
C TYR A 140 26.87 2.81 8.30
N SER A 141 25.75 2.27 8.77
CA SER A 141 25.28 2.28 10.16
C SER A 141 26.39 2.16 11.21
N GLU A 142 27.23 1.12 11.10
CA GLU A 142 28.32 0.82 12.04
C GLU A 142 29.64 0.45 11.34
N ALA A 143 29.67 0.41 10.00
CA ALA A 143 30.71 -0.29 9.24
C ALA A 143 31.92 0.59 8.86
N SER A 144 33.11 0.25 9.34
CA SER A 144 34.38 0.82 8.85
C SER A 144 34.84 0.23 7.51
N SER A 145 34.17 -0.79 6.98
CA SER A 145 34.46 -1.42 5.69
C SER A 145 33.82 -0.62 4.56
N GLY A 146 34.66 -0.04 3.68
CA GLY A 146 34.26 0.91 2.63
C GLY A 146 33.45 0.31 1.46
N TYR A 147 32.22 -0.10 1.73
CA TYR A 147 31.16 -0.38 0.76
C TYR A 147 29.82 -0.01 1.40
N PRO A 148 28.81 0.51 0.67
CA PRO A 148 27.48 0.70 1.24
C PRO A 148 26.95 -0.66 1.70
N ASN A 149 26.99 -0.89 3.00
CA ASN A 149 26.58 -2.12 3.63
C ASN A 149 25.49 -1.76 4.61
N VAL A 150 24.26 -2.10 4.25
CA VAL A 150 23.19 -2.25 5.22
C VAL A 150 23.67 -3.34 6.16
N ASP A 151 24.17 -2.95 7.33
CA ASP A 151 24.34 -3.93 8.40
C ASP A 151 22.93 -4.34 8.81
N TYR A 152 22.54 -5.54 8.39
CA TYR A 152 21.22 -6.11 8.65
C TYR A 152 21.06 -6.54 10.13
N ALA A 153 22.12 -6.45 10.94
CA ALA A 153 22.08 -6.61 12.39
C ALA A 153 22.87 -5.47 13.08
N PRO A 154 22.48 -4.19 12.88
CA PRO A 154 23.22 -3.06 13.38
C PRO A 154 23.17 -3.05 14.92
N THR A 155 24.24 -2.58 15.56
CA THR A 155 24.31 -2.53 17.04
C THR A 155 23.26 -1.58 17.66
N VAL A 156 22.76 -0.62 16.86
CA VAL A 156 21.70 0.32 17.21
C VAL A 156 20.54 0.20 16.19
N PRO A 157 19.28 -0.02 16.63
CA PRO A 157 18.12 -0.08 15.76
C PRO A 157 17.95 1.18 14.89
N PRO A 158 17.33 1.08 13.69
CA PRO A 158 17.01 2.24 12.86
C PRO A 158 16.21 3.31 13.61
N SER A 159 15.16 2.90 14.34
CA SER A 159 14.27 3.77 15.11
C SER A 159 15.00 4.73 16.06
N ASP A 160 15.96 4.24 16.83
CA ASP A 160 16.78 5.05 17.75
C ASP A 160 17.65 6.07 17.01
N ARG A 161 18.22 5.69 15.85
CA ARG A 161 19.02 6.59 15.01
C ARG A 161 18.16 7.70 14.41
N TYR A 162 16.97 7.39 13.93
CA TYR A 162 16.01 8.38 13.42
C TYR A 162 15.42 9.28 14.52
N ALA A 163 15.25 8.78 15.74
CA ALA A 163 14.77 9.58 16.87
C ALA A 163 15.71 10.74 17.19
N ASN A 164 17.03 10.52 17.09
CA ASN A 164 18.03 11.58 17.28
C ASN A 164 17.91 12.72 16.25
N MET A 165 17.78 12.40 14.96
CA MET A 165 17.54 13.43 13.92
C MET A 165 16.19 14.10 14.09
N SER A 166 15.15 13.34 14.45
CA SER A 166 13.82 13.90 14.70
C SER A 166 13.87 14.94 15.82
N ALA A 167 14.56 14.65 16.92
CA ALA A 167 14.80 15.59 18.01
C ALA A 167 15.65 16.80 17.57
N ALA A 168 16.74 16.57 16.83
CA ALA A 168 17.62 17.64 16.34
C ALA A 168 16.88 18.64 15.42
N VAL A 169 16.09 18.13 14.47
CA VAL A 169 15.27 18.95 13.57
C VAL A 169 14.15 19.65 14.35
N ALA A 170 13.63 19.05 15.43
CA ALA A 170 12.55 19.64 16.25
C ALA A 170 13.04 20.77 17.16
N ALA A 171 14.32 20.73 17.55
CA ALA A 171 14.99 21.83 18.25
C ALA A 171 15.27 23.05 17.35
N THR A 172 15.09 22.93 16.03
CA THR A 172 15.21 24.08 15.11
C THR A 172 13.94 24.93 15.10
N ASN A 173 14.09 26.24 14.98
CA ASN A 173 12.97 27.16 14.80
C ASN A 173 12.51 27.21 13.32
N ARG A 174 12.33 26.03 12.69
CA ARG A 174 11.95 25.87 11.28
C ARG A 174 10.98 24.72 11.08
N SER A 175 9.96 24.95 10.25
CA SER A 175 9.08 23.90 9.74
C SER A 175 9.83 23.05 8.72
N ILE A 176 10.19 21.82 9.09
CA ILE A 176 10.92 20.87 8.25
C ILE A 176 10.11 19.58 8.21
N ILE A 177 9.72 19.15 7.01
CA ILE A 177 9.18 17.81 6.75
C ILE A 177 10.36 16.84 6.84
N PHE A 178 10.24 15.82 7.69
CA PHE A 178 11.29 14.81 7.83
C PHE A 178 10.87 13.52 7.11
N GLN A 179 11.61 13.16 6.07
CA GLN A 179 11.42 11.92 5.29
C GLN A 179 12.50 10.92 5.73
N ILE A 180 12.08 9.70 6.09
CA ILE A 180 12.93 8.63 6.63
C ILE A 180 13.28 7.65 5.49
N CYS A 181 14.56 7.30 5.29
CA CYS A 181 15.03 6.49 4.16
C CYS A 181 15.71 5.16 4.58
N ASP A 182 15.06 4.36 5.42
CA ASP A 182 15.57 3.07 5.89
C ASP A 182 15.23 1.87 4.98
N TRP A 183 14.57 2.14 3.85
CA TRP A 183 14.18 1.15 2.82
C TRP A 183 13.21 0.04 3.28
N GLY A 184 12.49 0.24 4.38
CA GLY A 184 11.62 -0.80 4.94
C GLY A 184 12.31 -1.74 5.93
N VAL A 185 13.57 -1.49 6.29
CA VAL A 185 14.32 -2.26 7.29
C VAL A 185 13.66 -2.09 8.66
N ASP A 186 13.40 -3.20 9.35
CA ASP A 186 12.62 -3.21 10.60
C ASP A 186 11.19 -2.64 10.53
N PHE A 187 10.54 -2.77 9.36
CA PHE A 187 9.14 -2.38 9.17
C PHE A 187 8.81 -0.96 9.71
N PRO A 188 9.36 0.10 9.11
CA PRO A 188 9.25 1.49 9.58
C PRO A 188 7.83 1.93 9.88
N SER A 189 6.82 1.41 9.17
CA SER A 189 5.41 1.70 9.45
C SER A 189 4.99 1.47 10.92
N ALA A 190 5.69 0.64 11.71
CA ALA A 190 5.42 0.47 13.13
C ALA A 190 5.96 1.57 14.05
N TRP A 191 6.97 2.36 13.64
CA TRP A 191 7.68 3.31 14.52
C TRP A 191 8.00 4.67 13.87
N ALA A 192 8.31 4.71 12.58
CA ALA A 192 8.58 5.92 11.81
C ALA A 192 7.43 6.94 11.80
N PRO A 193 6.13 6.56 11.86
CA PRO A 193 5.03 7.52 11.95
C PRO A 193 5.08 8.49 13.13
N ASP A 194 5.80 8.16 14.22
CA ASP A 194 5.95 9.03 15.39
C ASP A 194 7.22 9.90 15.30
N LEU A 195 8.17 9.51 14.44
CA LEU A 195 9.49 10.14 14.29
C LEU A 195 9.63 11.00 13.03
N GLY A 196 8.84 10.77 11.97
CA GLY A 196 8.91 11.47 10.69
C GLY A 196 7.53 11.77 10.08
N ASN A 197 7.53 12.31 8.86
CA ASN A 197 6.33 12.66 8.10
C ASN A 197 6.11 11.75 6.87
N SER A 198 7.18 11.16 6.31
CA SER A 198 7.09 9.99 5.44
C SER A 198 8.23 9.01 5.72
N TRP A 199 8.08 7.76 5.31
CA TRP A 199 9.13 6.73 5.47
C TRP A 199 9.16 5.75 4.29
N ARG A 200 10.34 5.51 3.74
CA ARG A 200 10.58 4.58 2.61
C ARG A 200 10.23 3.16 3.04
N ILE A 201 9.22 2.58 2.40
CA ILE A 201 8.77 1.22 2.75
C ILE A 201 9.49 0.11 1.97
N THR A 202 10.32 0.47 0.98
CA THR A 202 11.08 -0.46 0.11
C THR A 202 12.50 0.06 -0.17
N ASN A 203 13.38 -0.84 -0.61
CA ASN A 203 14.58 -0.45 -1.36
C ASN A 203 14.23 0.32 -2.64
N ASP A 204 15.24 0.96 -3.22
CA ASP A 204 15.08 1.94 -4.29
C ASP A 204 14.29 1.40 -5.48
N ILE A 205 13.53 2.31 -6.09
CA ILE A 205 12.94 2.11 -7.40
C ILE A 205 14.08 2.00 -8.43
N ILE A 206 13.89 1.14 -9.43
CA ILE A 206 14.83 0.99 -10.54
C ILE A 206 14.13 1.32 -11.87
N PRO A 207 14.88 1.73 -12.91
CA PRO A 207 14.33 2.08 -14.23
C PRO A 207 13.83 0.86 -15.03
N ALA A 208 12.85 0.12 -14.50
CA ALA A 208 12.22 -1.05 -15.13
C ALA A 208 10.84 -1.35 -14.52
N TYR A 209 9.83 -1.59 -15.35
CA TYR A 209 8.43 -1.79 -14.91
C TYR A 209 8.27 -2.80 -13.76
N ARG A 210 9.08 -3.88 -13.73
CA ARG A 210 9.06 -4.92 -12.69
C ARG A 210 9.13 -4.39 -11.24
N THR A 211 9.68 -3.19 -11.04
CA THR A 211 9.76 -2.56 -9.71
C THR A 211 8.40 -2.10 -9.18
N ILE A 212 7.45 -1.76 -10.05
CA ILE A 212 6.13 -1.24 -9.67
C ILE A 212 5.33 -2.31 -8.91
N PRO A 213 5.01 -3.50 -9.47
CA PRO A 213 4.31 -4.53 -8.72
C PRO A 213 5.09 -5.02 -7.49
N ARG A 214 6.43 -5.04 -7.54
CA ARG A 214 7.30 -5.34 -6.39
C ARG A 214 7.08 -4.36 -5.24
N ILE A 215 7.05 -3.05 -5.50
CA ILE A 215 6.82 -2.02 -4.48
C ILE A 215 5.37 -2.11 -3.96
N LEU A 216 4.40 -2.29 -4.85
CA LEU A 216 2.98 -2.44 -4.48
C LEU A 216 2.73 -3.65 -3.57
N ASN A 217 3.38 -4.80 -3.82
CA ASN A 217 3.35 -5.96 -2.93
C ASN A 217 3.82 -5.65 -1.50
N GLN A 218 4.82 -4.77 -1.35
CA GLN A 218 5.35 -4.36 -0.05
C GLN A 218 4.44 -3.31 0.63
N ALA A 219 3.68 -2.54 -0.16
CA ALA A 219 2.67 -1.61 0.35
C ALA A 219 1.43 -2.33 0.92
N VAL A 220 1.08 -3.54 0.45
CA VAL A 220 -0.17 -4.26 0.84
C VAL A 220 -0.43 -4.26 2.35
N PRO A 221 0.45 -4.79 3.24
CA PRO A 221 0.20 -4.80 4.69
C PRO A 221 0.35 -3.42 5.36
N GLN A 222 0.84 -2.41 4.62
CA GLN A 222 1.25 -1.12 5.16
C GLN A 222 0.24 0.01 4.91
N THR A 223 -0.65 -0.11 3.91
CA THR A 223 -1.63 0.95 3.53
C THR A 223 -2.40 1.56 4.72
N SER A 224 -2.72 0.75 5.73
CA SER A 224 -3.43 1.20 6.95
C SER A 224 -2.66 2.15 7.88
N PHE A 225 -1.35 2.34 7.69
CA PHE A 225 -0.52 3.27 8.46
C PHE A 225 -0.47 4.69 7.84
N ALA A 226 -0.91 4.84 6.59
CA ALA A 226 -1.00 6.14 5.93
C ALA A 226 -2.15 6.99 6.50
N SER A 227 -1.86 8.26 6.84
CA SER A 227 -2.84 9.24 7.33
C SER A 227 -2.26 10.66 7.24
N PRO A 228 -3.07 11.73 7.36
CA PRO A 228 -2.57 13.12 7.36
C PRO A 228 -1.36 13.32 8.30
N GLY A 229 -0.25 13.80 7.76
CA GLY A 229 1.03 13.98 8.47
C GLY A 229 1.95 12.76 8.51
N ARG A 230 1.50 11.59 8.02
CA ARG A 230 2.17 10.28 8.16
C ARG A 230 2.03 9.45 6.85
N TRP A 231 3.03 9.42 5.97
CA TRP A 231 2.92 8.77 4.63
C TRP A 231 3.89 7.61 4.40
N LEU A 232 3.40 6.54 3.77
CA LEU A 232 4.26 5.54 3.15
C LEU A 232 4.98 6.19 1.98
N ASP A 233 6.29 6.04 1.91
CA ASP A 233 7.08 6.52 0.79
C ASP A 233 7.44 5.32 -0.11
N LEU A 234 6.84 5.29 -1.30
CA LEU A 234 7.05 4.25 -2.31
C LEU A 234 8.25 4.58 -3.22
N ASP A 235 9.06 5.59 -2.86
CA ASP A 235 10.17 6.14 -3.62
C ASP A 235 9.77 7.05 -4.80
N MET A 236 10.77 7.66 -5.43
CA MET A 236 10.63 8.65 -6.50
C MET A 236 9.92 8.14 -7.77
N LEU A 237 9.37 9.07 -8.54
CA LEU A 237 8.71 8.81 -9.81
C LEU A 237 9.70 8.70 -10.98
N GLU A 238 9.72 7.55 -11.65
CA GLU A 238 10.39 7.29 -12.94
C GLU A 238 9.68 7.89 -14.17
N VAL A 239 8.55 8.56 -13.99
CA VAL A 239 7.80 9.21 -15.09
C VAL A 239 8.66 10.31 -15.74
N GLY A 240 8.92 10.17 -17.04
CA GLY A 240 9.77 11.07 -17.82
C GLY A 240 11.23 10.63 -17.95
N ASN A 241 11.67 9.59 -17.24
CA ASN A 241 13.01 9.03 -17.41
C ASN A 241 13.15 8.14 -18.67
N GLY A 242 12.03 7.75 -19.30
CA GLY A 242 12.03 7.15 -20.63
C GLY A 242 12.39 5.66 -20.67
N TYR A 243 12.28 4.99 -19.52
CA TYR A 243 12.44 3.53 -19.38
C TYR A 243 11.09 2.79 -19.31
N LEU A 244 10.01 3.53 -19.06
CA LEU A 244 8.64 3.06 -19.02
C LEU A 244 7.91 3.53 -20.29
N THR A 245 6.99 2.70 -20.78
CA THR A 245 6.00 3.12 -21.78
C THR A 245 4.95 4.05 -21.16
N ILE A 246 4.23 4.82 -21.97
CA ILE A 246 3.20 5.75 -21.47
C ILE A 246 2.14 5.04 -20.59
N PRO A 247 1.61 3.84 -20.94
CA PRO A 247 0.71 3.11 -20.02
C PRO A 247 1.37 2.69 -18.70
N GLU A 248 2.66 2.36 -18.70
CA GLU A 248 3.41 2.03 -17.48
C GLU A 248 3.66 3.27 -16.61
N GLU A 249 3.96 4.42 -17.21
CA GLU A 249 4.05 5.71 -16.50
C GLU A 249 2.69 6.11 -15.90
N GLN A 250 1.59 5.87 -16.61
CA GLN A 250 0.23 6.08 -16.11
C GLN A 250 -0.06 5.17 -14.90
N THR A 251 0.21 3.86 -15.01
CA THR A 251 0.05 2.88 -13.91
C THR A 251 0.89 3.26 -12.68
N HIS A 252 2.16 3.60 -12.90
CA HIS A 252 3.10 4.06 -11.86
C HIS A 252 2.54 5.27 -11.11
N PHE A 253 2.26 6.36 -11.83
CA PHE A 253 1.78 7.60 -11.24
C PHE A 253 0.43 7.41 -10.51
N SER A 254 -0.48 6.62 -11.10
CA SER A 254 -1.79 6.31 -10.51
C SER A 254 -1.67 5.58 -9.19
N THR A 255 -0.83 4.55 -9.13
CA THR A 255 -0.73 3.69 -7.94
C THR A 255 -0.03 4.40 -6.78
N TRP A 256 1.03 5.18 -7.05
CA TRP A 256 1.65 6.06 -6.05
C TRP A 256 0.65 7.10 -5.52
N ALA A 257 -0.14 7.70 -6.41
CA ALA A 257 -1.13 8.70 -6.05
C ALA A 257 -2.23 8.14 -5.12
N ILE A 258 -2.86 7.01 -5.47
CA ILE A 258 -3.96 6.47 -4.67
C ILE A 258 -3.51 5.90 -3.31
N ILE A 259 -2.29 5.35 -3.23
CA ILE A 259 -1.67 4.86 -1.98
C ILE A 259 -1.17 6.01 -1.09
N LYS A 260 -1.22 7.26 -1.59
CA LYS A 260 -0.78 8.49 -0.87
C LYS A 260 0.73 8.54 -0.63
N SER A 261 1.51 8.00 -1.58
CA SER A 261 2.97 8.23 -1.61
C SER A 261 3.27 9.72 -1.83
N PRO A 262 4.39 10.24 -1.32
CA PRO A 262 4.99 11.45 -1.88
C PRO A 262 5.15 11.29 -3.40
N LEU A 263 4.86 12.36 -4.15
CA LEU A 263 4.97 12.40 -5.60
C LEU A 263 6.18 13.25 -5.97
N ILE A 264 7.36 12.65 -5.81
CA ILE A 264 8.66 13.30 -6.06
C ILE A 264 9.15 12.90 -7.46
N ILE A 265 9.26 13.87 -8.36
CA ILE A 265 9.74 13.66 -9.73
C ILE A 265 11.24 13.32 -9.70
N GLY A 266 11.62 12.14 -10.20
CA GLY A 266 13.03 11.72 -10.36
C GLY A 266 13.62 12.02 -11.74
N ALA A 267 12.83 12.57 -12.68
CA ALA A 267 13.25 12.83 -14.05
C ALA A 267 13.87 14.23 -14.26
N ALA A 268 14.73 14.35 -15.27
CA ALA A 268 15.14 15.65 -15.81
C ALA A 268 13.96 16.37 -16.46
N LEU A 269 13.51 17.46 -15.83
CA LEU A 269 12.53 18.38 -16.42
C LEU A 269 13.19 19.23 -17.51
N LYS A 270 14.40 19.75 -17.25
CA LYS A 270 15.17 20.59 -18.18
C LYS A 270 16.64 20.73 -17.77
N ASP A 271 17.54 20.38 -18.69
CA ASP A 271 18.97 20.68 -18.64
C ASP A 271 19.54 20.98 -20.05
N THR A 272 20.87 20.95 -20.19
CA THR A 272 21.61 21.21 -21.44
C THR A 272 21.31 20.21 -22.56
N TYR A 273 20.98 18.96 -22.22
CA TYR A 273 20.87 17.83 -23.15
C TYR A 273 19.45 17.24 -23.20
N ARG A 274 18.64 17.46 -22.16
CA ARG A 274 17.33 16.83 -22.00
C ARG A 274 16.26 17.81 -21.55
N ALA A 275 15.04 17.57 -22.04
CA ALA A 275 13.81 18.12 -21.50
C ALA A 275 12.79 16.97 -21.39
N ILE A 276 11.85 17.09 -20.45
CA ILE A 276 10.77 16.10 -20.31
C ILE A 276 9.89 16.07 -21.57
N SER A 277 9.42 14.87 -21.94
CA SER A 277 8.50 14.68 -23.08
C SER A 277 7.14 15.33 -22.79
N ALA A 278 6.39 15.68 -23.85
CA ALA A 278 5.03 16.20 -23.69
C ALA A 278 4.09 15.18 -23.03
N ASP A 279 4.23 13.90 -23.37
CA ASP A 279 3.38 12.82 -22.88
C ASP A 279 3.62 12.57 -21.38
N SER A 280 4.87 12.38 -20.96
CA SER A 280 5.23 12.21 -19.54
C SER A 280 4.92 13.45 -18.71
N LEU A 281 5.08 14.66 -19.27
CA LEU A 281 4.66 15.90 -18.62
C LEU A 281 3.13 15.97 -18.49
N SER A 282 2.35 15.42 -19.43
CA SER A 282 0.89 15.37 -19.30
C SER A 282 0.45 14.47 -18.14
N ILE A 283 1.17 13.36 -17.91
CA ILE A 283 0.95 12.46 -16.77
C ILE A 283 1.21 13.21 -15.45
N LEU A 284 2.39 13.82 -15.31
CA LEU A 284 2.75 14.64 -14.14
C LEU A 284 1.87 15.89 -13.95
N LYS A 285 1.05 16.25 -14.94
CA LYS A 285 0.09 17.36 -14.85
C LYS A 285 -1.36 16.92 -14.69
N ASN A 286 -1.63 15.62 -14.57
CA ASN A 286 -2.99 15.11 -14.44
C ASN A 286 -3.58 15.49 -13.06
N ARG A 287 -4.49 16.47 -13.09
CA ARG A 287 -5.14 17.04 -11.91
C ARG A 287 -6.02 16.07 -11.14
N ASP A 288 -6.62 15.09 -11.81
CA ASP A 288 -7.47 14.10 -11.14
C ASP A 288 -6.61 13.16 -10.30
N VAL A 289 -5.51 12.66 -10.89
CA VAL A 289 -4.55 11.78 -10.20
C VAL A 289 -3.88 12.50 -9.03
N ILE A 290 -3.42 13.73 -9.23
CA ILE A 290 -2.90 14.58 -8.15
C ILE A 290 -4.00 14.83 -7.09
N GLY A 291 -5.24 15.07 -7.51
CA GLY A 291 -6.38 15.24 -6.62
C GLY A 291 -6.66 14.03 -5.73
N PHE A 292 -6.45 12.80 -6.23
CA PHE A 292 -6.56 11.59 -5.41
C PHE A 292 -5.43 11.46 -4.39
N ASN A 293 -4.23 11.93 -4.73
CA ASN A 293 -3.09 11.96 -3.81
C ASN A 293 -3.28 13.02 -2.71
N GLN A 294 -3.75 14.20 -3.09
CA GLN A 294 -3.96 15.36 -2.22
C GLN A 294 -5.36 15.41 -1.58
N ASP A 295 -6.11 14.31 -1.60
CA ASP A 295 -7.44 14.25 -1.01
C ASP A 295 -7.38 14.38 0.53
N ALA A 296 -8.11 15.36 1.07
CA ALA A 296 -8.06 15.74 2.48
C ALA A 296 -8.57 14.66 3.46
N LEU A 297 -9.20 13.58 2.97
CA LEU A 297 -9.50 12.41 3.81
C LEU A 297 -8.20 11.66 4.20
N GLY A 298 -7.16 11.74 3.37
CA GLY A 298 -5.83 11.20 3.66
C GLY A 298 -5.76 9.68 3.80
N VAL A 299 -6.74 8.94 3.30
CA VAL A 299 -6.77 7.47 3.37
C VAL A 299 -6.18 6.85 2.10
N ALA A 300 -5.20 5.96 2.27
CA ALA A 300 -4.64 5.18 1.19
C ALA A 300 -5.64 4.19 0.60
N ALA A 301 -5.61 3.99 -0.71
CA ALA A 301 -6.28 2.87 -1.35
C ALA A 301 -5.63 1.56 -0.89
N SER A 302 -6.45 0.61 -0.43
CA SER A 302 -5.97 -0.72 -0.04
C SER A 302 -6.03 -1.66 -1.23
N PHE A 303 -5.14 -2.65 -1.25
CA PHE A 303 -5.27 -3.81 -2.11
C PHE A 303 -6.61 -4.49 -1.84
N ARG A 304 -7.28 -4.93 -2.90
CA ARG A 304 -8.57 -5.63 -2.83
C ARG A 304 -8.42 -7.08 -3.26
N ARG A 305 -7.81 -7.31 -4.42
CA ARG A 305 -7.75 -8.63 -5.04
C ARG A 305 -6.73 -8.67 -6.16
N ARG A 306 -6.07 -9.83 -6.34
CA ARG A 306 -5.29 -10.21 -7.53
C ARG A 306 -5.95 -11.44 -8.15
N TRP A 307 -5.89 -11.55 -9.48
CA TRP A 307 -6.23 -12.75 -10.23
C TRP A 307 -4.96 -13.24 -10.94
N PRO A 308 -4.08 -14.01 -10.28
CA PRO A 308 -2.72 -14.29 -10.77
C PRO A 308 -2.71 -14.93 -12.16
N GLU A 309 -3.52 -15.97 -12.36
CA GLU A 309 -3.66 -16.67 -13.65
C GLU A 309 -4.21 -15.75 -14.76
N LYS A 310 -5.08 -14.78 -14.42
CA LYS A 310 -5.56 -13.77 -15.38
C LYS A 310 -4.58 -12.59 -15.55
N GLY A 311 -3.59 -12.43 -14.67
CA GLY A 311 -2.63 -11.33 -14.66
C GLY A 311 -3.27 -9.95 -14.57
N TYR A 312 -4.09 -9.70 -13.55
CA TYR A 312 -4.50 -8.35 -13.16
C TYR A 312 -4.84 -8.27 -11.67
N GLU A 313 -4.92 -7.06 -11.15
CA GLU A 313 -5.25 -6.78 -9.75
C GLU A 313 -6.06 -5.50 -9.56
N MET A 314 -6.56 -5.29 -8.35
CA MET A 314 -7.39 -4.16 -7.97
C MET A 314 -6.98 -3.54 -6.64
N TRP A 315 -6.95 -2.21 -6.62
CA TRP A 315 -6.80 -1.36 -5.45
C TRP A 315 -8.01 -0.42 -5.35
N ALA A 316 -8.53 -0.18 -4.14
CA ALA A 316 -9.62 0.78 -3.96
C ALA A 316 -9.59 1.46 -2.59
N GLY A 317 -9.92 2.75 -2.55
CA GLY A 317 -9.93 3.57 -1.34
C GLY A 317 -11.01 4.64 -1.34
N PRO A 318 -11.52 5.05 -0.17
CA PRO A 318 -12.44 6.17 -0.07
C PRO A 318 -11.71 7.50 -0.34
N LEU A 319 -12.47 8.49 -0.80
CA LEU A 319 -12.06 9.88 -0.99
C LEU A 319 -13.07 10.82 -0.30
N GLY A 320 -12.66 12.05 -0.04
CA GLY A 320 -13.51 13.07 0.57
C GLY A 320 -14.82 13.29 -0.20
N GLY A 321 -15.93 13.50 0.52
CA GLY A 321 -17.26 13.70 -0.07
C GLY A 321 -17.99 12.43 -0.50
N GLY A 322 -17.61 11.25 0.01
CA GLY A 322 -18.30 9.98 -0.28
C GLY A 322 -17.99 9.39 -1.65
N ARG A 323 -16.85 9.80 -2.24
CA ARG A 323 -16.31 9.25 -3.47
C ARG A 323 -15.42 8.04 -3.17
N THR A 324 -15.14 7.23 -4.19
CA THR A 324 -14.22 6.09 -4.12
C THR A 324 -13.28 6.15 -5.32
N VAL A 325 -11.98 5.97 -5.10
CA VAL A 325 -11.02 5.71 -6.18
C VAL A 325 -10.80 4.22 -6.35
N VAL A 326 -10.71 3.76 -7.59
CA VAL A 326 -10.41 2.37 -7.94
C VAL A 326 -9.34 2.34 -9.02
N ALA A 327 -8.31 1.52 -8.85
CA ALA A 327 -7.37 1.18 -9.92
C ALA A 327 -7.46 -0.32 -10.22
N VAL A 328 -7.58 -0.67 -11.50
CA VAL A 328 -7.42 -2.05 -12.00
C VAL A 328 -6.16 -2.08 -12.85
N VAL A 329 -5.16 -2.85 -12.46
CA VAL A 329 -3.83 -2.86 -13.11
C VAL A 329 -3.68 -4.11 -13.97
N ASN A 330 -3.38 -3.92 -15.26
CA ASN A 330 -3.04 -5.01 -16.18
C ASN A 330 -1.60 -5.49 -15.92
N LEU A 331 -1.41 -6.75 -15.54
CA LEU A 331 -0.08 -7.34 -15.27
C LEU A 331 0.43 -8.19 -16.44
N LYS A 332 -0.10 -8.00 -17.65
CA LYS A 332 0.36 -8.68 -18.88
C LYS A 332 0.87 -7.67 -19.91
N ASP A 333 1.78 -8.15 -20.75
CA ASP A 333 2.41 -7.44 -21.87
C ASP A 333 1.49 -7.23 -23.09
N GLU A 334 0.16 -7.36 -22.93
CA GLU A 334 -0.83 -7.25 -24.02
C GLU A 334 -2.04 -6.39 -23.64
N GLU A 335 -2.63 -5.73 -24.63
CA GLU A 335 -3.89 -4.96 -24.49
C GLU A 335 -5.09 -5.89 -24.36
N ARG A 336 -5.95 -5.66 -23.35
CA ARG A 336 -7.09 -6.53 -23.03
C ARG A 336 -8.25 -5.75 -22.41
N GLU A 337 -9.47 -6.23 -22.65
CA GLU A 337 -10.64 -5.81 -21.88
C GLU A 337 -10.54 -6.37 -20.44
N LEU A 338 -10.60 -5.49 -19.43
CA LEU A 338 -10.70 -5.88 -18.03
C LEU A 338 -12.03 -5.42 -17.45
N THR A 339 -12.70 -6.32 -16.71
CA THR A 339 -13.93 -6.02 -15.98
C THR A 339 -13.64 -5.81 -14.51
N LEU A 340 -14.00 -4.63 -14.01
CA LEU A 340 -14.17 -4.31 -12.60
C LEU A 340 -15.58 -4.74 -12.17
N ASP A 341 -15.67 -5.66 -11.21
CA ASP A 341 -16.89 -5.81 -10.41
C ASP A 341 -16.83 -4.78 -9.27
N LEU A 342 -17.71 -3.77 -9.28
CA LEU A 342 -17.73 -2.70 -8.28
C LEU A 342 -17.77 -3.22 -6.82
N PRO A 343 -18.45 -4.34 -6.49
CA PRO A 343 -18.44 -4.89 -5.14
C PRO A 343 -17.06 -5.28 -4.60
N ASP A 344 -16.11 -5.67 -5.46
CA ASP A 344 -14.72 -5.94 -5.04
C ASP A 344 -14.01 -4.65 -4.57
N ALA A 345 -14.46 -3.48 -5.05
CA ALA A 345 -14.04 -2.16 -4.56
C ALA A 345 -14.87 -1.65 -3.35
N GLY A 346 -15.80 -2.45 -2.83
CA GLY A 346 -16.69 -2.07 -1.72
C GLY A 346 -17.92 -1.25 -2.12
N VAL A 347 -18.25 -1.17 -3.41
CA VAL A 347 -19.34 -0.35 -3.96
C VAL A 347 -20.37 -1.23 -4.68
N GLN A 348 -21.68 -1.10 -4.41
CA GLN A 348 -22.70 -1.82 -5.16
C GLN A 348 -23.11 -1.10 -6.45
N ARG A 349 -23.19 0.24 -6.37
CA ARG A 349 -23.62 1.14 -7.43
C ARG A 349 -22.82 2.44 -7.33
N ALA A 350 -22.45 3.00 -8.48
CA ALA A 350 -21.97 4.38 -8.58
C ALA A 350 -22.98 5.21 -9.39
N GLY A 351 -23.45 6.33 -8.83
CA GLY A 351 -24.32 7.24 -9.56
C GLY A 351 -23.62 7.86 -10.77
N TRP A 352 -22.30 8.04 -10.69
CA TRP A 352 -21.42 8.37 -11.80
C TRP A 352 -20.05 7.72 -11.64
N LEU A 353 -19.37 7.47 -12.76
CA LEU A 353 -17.94 7.20 -12.83
C LEU A 353 -17.24 8.11 -13.83
N LYS A 354 -15.95 8.33 -13.61
CA LYS A 354 -15.01 8.94 -14.55
C LYS A 354 -13.78 8.03 -14.65
N ASP A 355 -13.45 7.61 -15.88
CA ASP A 355 -12.23 6.88 -16.20
C ASP A 355 -11.17 7.90 -16.65
N ILE A 356 -10.09 8.02 -15.88
CA ILE A 356 -9.15 9.12 -15.97
C ILE A 356 -8.26 9.02 -17.21
N TRP A 357 -7.82 7.81 -17.58
CA TRP A 357 -6.87 7.61 -18.68
C TRP A 357 -7.54 7.28 -20.01
N ASN A 358 -8.74 6.71 -19.99
CA ASN A 358 -9.57 6.56 -21.19
C ASN A 358 -10.43 7.80 -21.50
N GLU A 359 -10.34 8.86 -20.68
CA GLU A 359 -11.16 10.09 -20.75
C GLU A 359 -12.68 9.84 -20.82
N ALA A 360 -13.13 8.69 -20.30
CA ALA A 360 -14.52 8.27 -20.37
C ALA A 360 -15.30 8.70 -19.11
N SER A 361 -16.62 8.81 -19.25
CA SER A 361 -17.53 9.07 -18.12
C SER A 361 -18.86 8.40 -18.38
N ALA A 362 -19.46 7.85 -17.32
CA ALA A 362 -20.72 7.13 -17.42
C ALA A 362 -21.56 7.29 -16.14
N GLY A 363 -22.88 7.17 -16.26
CA GLY A 363 -23.83 7.39 -15.17
C GLY A 363 -24.67 6.15 -14.86
N GLY A 364 -25.13 6.02 -13.61
CA GLY A 364 -26.04 4.95 -13.19
C GLY A 364 -25.43 3.54 -13.27
N ILE A 365 -24.18 3.40 -12.82
CA ILE A 365 -23.38 2.19 -13.01
C ILE A 365 -23.76 1.13 -11.99
N LEU A 366 -24.33 0.03 -12.48
CA LEU A 366 -24.78 -1.09 -11.68
C LEU A 366 -23.76 -2.23 -11.73
N THR A 367 -23.18 -2.56 -10.58
CA THR A 367 -22.40 -3.77 -10.30
C THR A 367 -21.07 -3.98 -11.04
N SER A 368 -20.88 -3.53 -12.28
CA SER A 368 -19.61 -3.69 -13.00
C SER A 368 -19.32 -2.58 -14.02
N TYR A 369 -18.06 -2.49 -14.42
CA TYR A 369 -17.55 -1.64 -15.50
C TYR A 369 -16.46 -2.39 -16.27
N THR A 370 -16.42 -2.25 -17.60
CA THR A 370 -15.44 -2.91 -18.47
C THR A 370 -14.81 -1.88 -19.40
N ALA A 371 -13.49 -1.94 -19.56
CA ALA A 371 -12.76 -1.11 -20.52
C ALA A 371 -11.52 -1.84 -21.05
N SER A 372 -11.07 -1.43 -22.25
CA SER A 372 -9.75 -1.82 -22.76
C SER A 372 -8.64 -1.21 -21.91
N VAL A 373 -7.62 -2.00 -21.64
CA VAL A 373 -6.43 -1.62 -20.89
C VAL A 373 -5.21 -2.05 -21.69
N LYS A 374 -4.33 -1.10 -22.04
CA LYS A 374 -3.07 -1.42 -22.72
C LYS A 374 -2.20 -2.37 -21.89
N ALA A 375 -1.22 -2.99 -22.55
CA ALA A 375 -0.13 -3.70 -21.88
C ALA A 375 0.39 -2.86 -20.71
N HIS A 376 0.44 -3.44 -19.51
CA HIS A 376 0.89 -2.77 -18.27
C HIS A 376 0.16 -1.46 -17.88
N GLY A 377 -0.95 -1.14 -18.54
CA GLY A 377 -1.79 0.02 -18.22
C GLY A 377 -2.74 -0.22 -17.04
N THR A 378 -3.49 0.81 -16.67
CA THR A 378 -4.50 0.75 -15.60
C THR A 378 -5.82 1.42 -16.00
N ILE A 379 -6.94 0.82 -15.60
CA ILE A 379 -8.20 1.55 -15.47
C ILE A 379 -8.11 2.31 -14.16
N LEU A 380 -8.11 3.64 -14.19
CA LEU A 380 -8.19 4.47 -13.00
C LEU A 380 -9.56 5.17 -12.97
N LEU A 381 -10.39 4.83 -11.98
CA LEU A 381 -11.73 5.35 -11.84
C LEU A 381 -11.89 6.25 -10.61
N GLU A 382 -12.60 7.35 -10.80
CA GLU A 382 -13.30 8.05 -9.73
C GLU A 382 -14.78 7.66 -9.76
N LEU A 383 -15.31 7.20 -8.63
CA LEU A 383 -16.71 6.84 -8.45
C LEU A 383 -17.36 7.82 -7.46
N GLY A 384 -18.57 8.29 -7.76
CA GLY A 384 -19.33 9.14 -6.84
C GLY A 384 -20.82 8.87 -6.83
N ASN A 385 -21.50 9.45 -5.83
CA ASN A 385 -22.84 9.04 -5.39
C ASN A 385 -22.89 7.50 -5.23
N THR A 386 -21.95 6.96 -4.45
CA THR A 386 -21.78 5.52 -4.28
C THR A 386 -22.79 4.95 -3.29
N THR A 387 -23.20 3.71 -3.53
CA THR A 387 -23.89 2.87 -2.54
C THR A 387 -22.93 1.77 -2.12
N ALA A 388 -22.80 1.49 -0.82
CA ALA A 388 -21.90 0.45 -0.31
C ALA A 388 -22.25 -0.94 -0.87
N ALA A 389 -21.26 -1.81 -1.05
CA ALA A 389 -21.45 -3.20 -1.48
C ALA A 389 -22.52 -3.92 -0.64
N GLY A 390 -23.40 -4.68 -1.30
CA GLY A 390 -24.53 -5.37 -0.69
C GLY A 390 -25.75 -4.49 -0.37
N ALA A 391 -25.69 -3.16 -0.54
CA ALA A 391 -26.84 -2.27 -0.36
C ALA A 391 -27.44 -1.84 -1.70
N TYR A 392 -28.77 -1.87 -1.78
CA TYR A 392 -29.55 -1.60 -3.00
C TYR A 392 -30.67 -0.59 -2.70
N SER A 393 -30.90 0.34 -3.62
CA SER A 393 -32.09 1.20 -3.58
C SER A 393 -33.32 0.42 -4.07
N ALA A 394 -34.51 0.98 -3.84
CA ALA A 394 -35.78 0.41 -4.31
C ALA A 394 -35.83 0.21 -5.84
N ASP A 395 -35.11 1.03 -6.60
CA ASP A 395 -35.16 1.09 -8.06
C ASP A 395 -34.07 0.23 -8.74
N ASP A 396 -33.06 -0.26 -7.99
CA ASP A 396 -31.81 -0.84 -8.53
C ASP A 396 -31.63 -2.36 -8.24
N ALA A 397 -32.67 -3.10 -7.86
CA ALA A 397 -32.54 -4.43 -7.27
C ALA A 397 -32.12 -5.56 -8.25
N VAL A 398 -30.81 -5.78 -8.43
CA VAL A 398 -30.20 -6.95 -9.10
C VAL A 398 -29.03 -7.50 -8.26
N VAL A 399 -28.97 -8.82 -8.03
CA VAL A 399 -28.27 -9.40 -6.85
C VAL A 399 -27.36 -10.62 -7.18
N SER A 400 -26.45 -11.02 -6.28
CA SER A 400 -25.49 -12.15 -6.39
C SER A 400 -25.48 -13.12 -5.17
N GLY A 401 -25.00 -14.38 -5.33
CA GLY A 401 -25.08 -15.52 -4.35
C GLY A 401 -23.96 -15.69 -3.30
N ALA A 402 -24.14 -16.39 -2.15
CA ALA A 402 -25.23 -17.29 -1.68
C ALA A 402 -25.67 -17.12 -0.20
N SER A 403 -26.79 -17.77 0.19
CA SER A 403 -27.38 -17.88 1.56
C SER A 403 -27.24 -16.66 2.48
N TYR A 404 -27.74 -15.52 2.04
CA TYR A 404 -27.66 -14.25 2.77
C TYR A 404 -28.85 -14.03 3.71
N THR A 405 -28.73 -13.03 4.58
CA THR A 405 -29.90 -12.34 5.14
C THR A 405 -30.15 -11.06 4.35
N GLY A 406 -31.31 -10.97 3.69
CA GLY A 406 -31.83 -9.72 3.15
C GLY A 406 -32.54 -8.95 4.24
N THR A 407 -32.27 -7.65 4.37
CA THR A 407 -32.97 -6.74 5.28
C THR A 407 -33.59 -5.60 4.48
N LEU A 408 -34.92 -5.62 4.36
CA LEU A 408 -35.70 -4.51 3.80
C LEU A 408 -35.91 -3.45 4.87
N THR A 409 -35.70 -2.17 4.52
CA THR A 409 -36.04 -1.02 5.37
C THR A 409 -37.16 -0.22 4.72
N PHE A 410 -38.12 0.28 5.52
CA PHE A 410 -39.26 1.07 5.07
C PHE A 410 -39.22 2.48 5.66
N THR A 411 -39.77 3.47 4.94
CA THR A 411 -39.76 4.89 5.37
C THR A 411 -40.70 5.16 6.55
N ALA A 412 -41.72 4.33 6.73
CA ALA A 412 -42.62 4.30 7.87
C ALA A 412 -43.05 2.83 8.11
N SER A 413 -43.56 2.51 9.30
CA SER A 413 -44.09 1.16 9.57
C SER A 413 -45.32 0.90 8.68
N PRO A 414 -45.27 -0.04 7.72
CA PRO A 414 -46.45 -0.41 6.94
C PRO A 414 -47.54 -0.97 7.85
N LYS A 415 -48.81 -0.69 7.51
CA LYS A 415 -49.92 -1.46 8.08
C LYS A 415 -49.76 -2.93 7.67
N ALA A 416 -50.03 -3.84 8.60
CA ALA A 416 -49.61 -5.25 8.49
C ALA A 416 -50.11 -5.98 7.23
N ALA A 417 -49.35 -7.00 6.85
CA ALA A 417 -49.48 -7.92 5.70
C ALA A 417 -48.92 -7.45 4.35
N ASP A 418 -48.68 -8.44 3.47
CA ASP A 418 -48.33 -8.35 2.05
C ASP A 418 -46.88 -8.06 1.62
N ILE A 419 -45.85 -8.36 2.45
CA ILE A 419 -44.47 -8.42 1.93
C ILE A 419 -44.21 -9.81 1.33
N THR A 420 -43.94 -9.89 0.03
CA THR A 420 -43.49 -11.11 -0.65
C THR A 420 -42.09 -10.91 -1.22
N VAL A 421 -41.17 -11.82 -0.90
CA VAL A 421 -39.82 -11.87 -1.46
C VAL A 421 -39.62 -13.22 -2.14
N ASN A 422 -39.33 -13.22 -3.45
CA ASN A 422 -39.13 -14.44 -4.25
C ASN A 422 -40.26 -15.48 -4.10
N GLY A 423 -41.50 -15.02 -3.93
CA GLY A 423 -42.69 -15.87 -3.72
C GLY A 423 -42.94 -16.30 -2.26
N ALA A 424 -41.99 -16.12 -1.35
CA ALA A 424 -42.19 -16.36 0.08
C ALA A 424 -42.81 -15.12 0.75
N SER A 425 -43.86 -15.32 1.56
CA SER A 425 -44.56 -14.23 2.25
C SER A 425 -44.03 -14.03 3.66
N TYR A 426 -43.87 -12.76 4.04
CA TYR A 426 -43.34 -12.32 5.33
C TYR A 426 -44.28 -11.29 5.96
N THR A 427 -44.39 -11.32 7.29
CA THR A 427 -45.19 -10.35 8.05
C THR A 427 -44.25 -9.42 8.81
N LEU A 428 -44.36 -8.12 8.60
CA LEU A 428 -43.65 -7.15 9.42
C LEU A 428 -44.36 -7.02 10.79
N PRO A 429 -43.64 -7.11 11.92
CA PRO A 429 -44.21 -6.78 13.22
C PRO A 429 -44.71 -5.32 13.26
N ALA A 430 -45.76 -5.07 14.03
CA ALA A 430 -46.24 -3.70 14.24
C ALA A 430 -45.14 -2.83 14.87
N GLU A 431 -45.13 -1.54 14.51
CA GLU A 431 -44.19 -0.52 15.00
C GLU A 431 -42.72 -0.67 14.57
N THR A 432 -42.36 -1.72 13.81
CA THR A 432 -41.01 -1.81 13.21
C THR A 432 -40.98 -1.23 11.79
N THR A 433 -39.77 -0.92 11.32
CA THR A 433 -39.51 -0.38 9.96
C THR A 433 -38.54 -1.25 9.16
N SER A 434 -38.24 -2.47 9.64
CA SER A 434 -37.23 -3.36 9.05
C SER A 434 -37.65 -4.83 9.10
N LEU A 435 -37.51 -5.54 7.98
CA LEU A 435 -37.74 -6.98 7.87
C LEU A 435 -36.44 -7.69 7.44
N SER A 436 -35.97 -8.65 8.23
CA SER A 436 -34.89 -9.56 7.85
C SER A 436 -35.44 -10.93 7.41
N PHE A 437 -34.89 -11.50 6.35
CA PHE A 437 -35.33 -12.77 5.75
C PHE A 437 -34.17 -13.50 5.06
N PRO A 438 -34.22 -14.85 4.97
CA PRO A 438 -33.22 -15.62 4.24
C PRO A 438 -33.31 -15.40 2.72
N LEU A 439 -32.15 -15.37 2.05
CA LEU A 439 -32.01 -15.21 0.62
C LEU A 439 -31.08 -16.29 0.02
N SER A 440 -31.68 -17.28 -0.64
CA SER A 440 -30.95 -18.21 -1.51
C SER A 440 -30.65 -17.53 -2.84
N LEU A 441 -29.36 -17.38 -3.14
CA LEU A 441 -28.84 -16.65 -4.28
C LEU A 441 -27.68 -17.46 -4.90
N THR A 442 -27.49 -17.41 -6.21
CA THR A 442 -26.52 -18.23 -6.96
C THR A 442 -25.28 -17.40 -7.32
N ALA A 443 -24.09 -17.88 -6.96
CA ALA A 443 -22.84 -17.19 -7.29
C ALA A 443 -22.59 -17.17 -8.82
N PHE A 444 -21.91 -16.14 -9.33
CA PHE A 444 -21.56 -15.96 -10.75
C PHE A 444 -22.74 -15.96 -11.73
N ASN A 445 -23.94 -15.71 -11.24
CA ASN A 445 -25.17 -15.62 -12.02
C ASN A 445 -25.92 -14.35 -11.62
N ASN A 446 -26.66 -13.77 -12.56
CA ASN A 446 -27.59 -12.68 -12.27
C ASN A 446 -28.74 -13.25 -11.43
N ASN A 447 -28.91 -12.78 -10.19
CA ASN A 447 -30.06 -13.12 -9.38
C ASN A 447 -31.07 -11.99 -9.44
N THR A 448 -32.33 -12.36 -9.63
CA THR A 448 -33.46 -11.45 -9.52
C THR A 448 -34.05 -11.63 -8.12
N ILE A 449 -34.27 -10.52 -7.41
CA ILE A 449 -35.12 -10.53 -6.22
C ILE A 449 -36.45 -9.87 -6.57
N SER A 450 -37.51 -10.66 -6.62
CA SER A 450 -38.87 -10.18 -6.81
C SER A 450 -39.42 -9.71 -5.46
N LEU A 451 -39.55 -8.39 -5.30
CA LEU A 451 -40.15 -7.74 -4.13
C LEU A 451 -41.56 -7.28 -4.47
N SER A 452 -42.55 -7.71 -3.68
CA SER A 452 -43.90 -7.16 -3.66
C SER A 452 -44.22 -6.67 -2.26
N SER A 453 -44.79 -5.48 -2.14
CA SER A 453 -45.23 -4.91 -0.86
C SER A 453 -46.27 -3.82 -1.09
N ALA A 454 -47.29 -3.76 -0.24
CA ALA A 454 -48.29 -2.68 -0.24
C ALA A 454 -47.69 -1.29 0.08
N SER A 455 -46.49 -1.25 0.67
CA SER A 455 -45.69 -0.03 0.85
C SER A 455 -44.30 -0.24 0.23
N PRO A 456 -43.82 0.64 -0.66
CA PRO A 456 -42.53 0.46 -1.30
C PRO A 456 -41.40 0.46 -0.25
N PRO A 457 -40.46 -0.51 -0.30
CA PRO A 457 -39.28 -0.47 0.56
C PRO A 457 -38.40 0.72 0.17
N LYS A 458 -37.68 1.28 1.14
CA LYS A 458 -36.69 2.34 0.94
C LYS A 458 -35.36 1.78 0.42
N SER A 459 -34.94 0.63 0.96
CA SER A 459 -33.68 -0.02 0.62
C SER A 459 -33.71 -1.50 0.98
N LEU A 460 -32.88 -2.28 0.27
CA LEU A 460 -32.55 -3.67 0.59
C LEU A 460 -31.05 -3.72 0.94
N VAL A 461 -30.71 -4.24 2.12
CA VAL A 461 -29.33 -4.54 2.51
C VAL A 461 -29.17 -6.06 2.55
N ILE A 462 -28.14 -6.59 1.90
CA ILE A 462 -27.84 -8.01 1.85
C ILE A 462 -26.56 -8.23 2.66
N THR A 463 -26.70 -8.88 3.81
CA THR A 463 -25.58 -9.18 4.70
C THR A 463 -25.09 -10.60 4.47
N LEU A 464 -23.77 -10.75 4.29
CA LEU A 464 -23.09 -12.04 4.22
C LEU A 464 -23.54 -12.98 5.35
N PRO A 465 -23.61 -14.31 5.11
CA PRO A 465 -23.79 -15.28 6.19
C PRO A 465 -22.64 -15.20 7.20
N GLU A 466 -22.81 -15.84 8.37
CA GLU A 466 -21.69 -16.04 9.27
C GLU A 466 -20.60 -16.89 8.60
N SER A 467 -19.35 -16.47 8.77
CA SER A 467 -18.20 -17.22 8.28
C SER A 467 -17.84 -18.35 9.24
N THR A 468 -17.19 -19.40 8.72
CA THR A 468 -16.54 -20.43 9.53
C THR A 468 -15.04 -20.39 9.30
N LEU A 469 -14.27 -20.12 10.35
CA LEU A 469 -12.80 -20.16 10.30
C LEU A 469 -12.28 -21.59 10.54
N TYR A 470 -11.65 -22.16 9.52
CA TYR A 470 -10.91 -23.41 9.60
C TYR A 470 -9.43 -23.11 9.90
N ALA A 471 -9.08 -23.16 11.18
CA ALA A 471 -7.71 -23.01 11.68
C ALA A 471 -6.74 -24.04 11.10
N ALA A 472 -5.47 -23.65 10.91
CA ALA A 472 -4.39 -24.55 10.49
C ALA A 472 -4.26 -25.83 11.34
N SER A 473 -4.56 -25.74 12.64
CA SER A 473 -4.56 -26.88 13.57
C SER A 473 -5.59 -27.97 13.27
N LEU A 474 -6.57 -27.71 12.39
CA LEU A 474 -7.54 -28.72 11.92
C LEU A 474 -7.02 -29.53 10.73
N PHE A 475 -6.01 -29.02 10.00
CA PHE A 475 -5.46 -29.67 8.82
C PHE A 475 -4.44 -30.74 9.23
N THR A 476 -4.50 -31.90 8.55
CA THR A 476 -3.53 -32.98 8.70
C THR A 476 -2.34 -32.73 7.76
N PRO A 477 -1.13 -32.48 8.28
CA PRO A 477 0.06 -32.25 7.45
C PRO A 477 0.63 -33.55 6.86
N SER A 478 1.37 -33.44 5.76
CA SER A 478 1.98 -34.56 5.02
C SER A 478 3.31 -34.17 4.37
N SER A 479 4.15 -35.17 4.04
CA SER A 479 5.49 -34.99 3.45
C SER A 479 6.37 -34.00 4.24
N SER A 480 6.67 -32.81 3.70
CA SER A 480 7.43 -31.75 4.36
C SER A 480 6.61 -30.90 5.33
N ALA A 481 5.28 -30.78 5.13
CA ALA A 481 4.45 -29.84 5.88
C ALA A 481 4.43 -30.16 7.39
N ARG A 482 4.41 -29.14 8.25
CA ARG A 482 4.36 -29.29 9.72
C ARG A 482 3.40 -28.29 10.34
N LEU A 483 2.66 -28.70 11.36
CA LEU A 483 1.93 -27.78 12.24
C LEU A 483 2.90 -27.21 13.27
N ALA A 484 2.91 -25.89 13.44
CA ALA A 484 3.67 -25.16 14.46
C ALA A 484 2.74 -24.25 15.26
N ASN A 485 3.00 -24.13 16.56
CA ASN A 485 2.41 -23.07 17.39
C ASN A 485 3.22 -21.78 17.19
N CYS A 486 2.54 -20.64 17.18
CA CYS A 486 3.19 -19.34 17.13
C CYS A 486 3.38 -18.77 18.54
N ASN A 487 4.15 -17.69 18.67
CA ASN A 487 4.32 -16.98 19.94
C ASN A 487 3.01 -16.33 20.40
N THR A 488 2.94 -15.99 21.69
CA THR A 488 1.70 -15.46 22.30
C THR A 488 1.28 -14.15 21.63
N GLY A 489 0.10 -14.16 21.00
CA GLY A 489 -0.47 -13.02 20.29
C GLY A 489 -0.20 -12.97 18.78
N LEU A 490 0.68 -13.83 18.27
CA LEU A 490 0.98 -13.93 16.84
C LEU A 490 0.16 -15.05 16.16
N CYS A 491 0.19 -15.11 14.82
CA CYS A 491 -0.71 -15.92 13.98
C CYS A 491 -2.20 -15.72 14.32
N ALA A 492 -2.58 -14.51 14.74
CA ALA A 492 -3.94 -14.19 15.17
C ALA A 492 -4.96 -14.34 14.02
N PRO A 493 -6.18 -14.82 14.29
CA PRO A 493 -6.73 -15.21 15.58
C PRO A 493 -6.46 -16.69 15.96
N VAL A 494 -5.64 -17.42 15.19
CA VAL A 494 -5.50 -18.89 15.30
C VAL A 494 -4.38 -19.33 16.26
N GLY A 495 -3.28 -18.57 16.37
CA GLY A 495 -2.14 -18.91 17.23
C GLY A 495 -1.29 -20.10 16.77
N SER A 496 -1.56 -20.64 15.58
CA SER A 496 -0.80 -21.75 14.97
C SER A 496 -0.85 -21.66 13.44
N LYS A 497 0.10 -22.34 12.79
CA LYS A 497 0.30 -22.30 11.34
C LYS A 497 0.80 -23.63 10.78
N LEU A 498 0.44 -23.94 9.54
CA LEU A 498 1.09 -24.93 8.70
C LEU A 498 2.30 -24.29 8.02
N THR A 499 3.46 -24.89 8.25
CA THR A 499 4.76 -24.50 7.69
C THR A 499 5.26 -25.52 6.68
N LEU A 500 6.29 -25.16 5.91
CA LEU A 500 6.98 -26.06 4.96
C LEU A 500 6.05 -26.66 3.89
N LEU A 501 5.06 -25.86 3.45
CA LEU A 501 4.23 -26.17 2.30
C LEU A 501 5.08 -26.18 1.03
N SER A 502 4.91 -27.20 0.21
CA SER A 502 5.68 -27.41 -1.04
C SER A 502 4.80 -28.14 -2.06
N PRO A 503 5.28 -28.51 -3.26
CA PRO A 503 4.48 -29.30 -4.20
C PRO A 503 4.03 -30.66 -3.62
N THR A 504 4.81 -31.24 -2.68
CA THR A 504 4.45 -32.49 -1.99
C THR A 504 4.08 -32.31 -0.52
N GLY A 505 4.48 -31.19 0.09
CA GLY A 505 4.16 -30.80 1.47
C GLY A 505 2.77 -30.20 1.55
N LEU A 506 1.78 -31.02 1.89
CA LEU A 506 0.37 -30.63 1.86
C LEU A 506 -0.26 -30.68 3.26
N GLY A 507 -1.18 -29.77 3.53
CA GLY A 507 -2.14 -29.86 4.63
C GLY A 507 -3.54 -30.21 4.10
N THR A 508 -4.16 -31.24 4.64
CA THR A 508 -5.49 -31.72 4.19
C THR A 508 -6.53 -31.63 5.30
N LEU A 509 -7.72 -31.09 4.99
CA LEU A 509 -8.87 -31.03 5.89
C LEU A 509 -10.13 -31.53 5.17
N ASN A 510 -10.89 -32.39 5.84
CA ASN A 510 -12.26 -32.70 5.45
C ASN A 510 -13.23 -31.71 6.10
N VAL A 511 -13.84 -30.87 5.28
CA VAL A 511 -14.83 -29.88 5.72
C VAL A 511 -16.23 -30.45 5.54
N LYS A 512 -16.98 -30.54 6.64
CA LYS A 512 -18.42 -30.84 6.60
C LYS A 512 -19.19 -29.57 6.26
N THR A 513 -20.06 -29.68 5.27
CA THR A 513 -20.85 -28.58 4.74
C THR A 513 -22.14 -28.42 5.54
N PRO A 514 -22.57 -27.21 5.93
CA PRO A 514 -23.87 -27.01 6.58
C PRO A 514 -25.03 -27.50 5.70
N PRO A 515 -26.13 -28.04 6.26
CA PRO A 515 -27.22 -28.62 5.46
C PRO A 515 -27.85 -27.65 4.44
N ALA A 516 -27.84 -26.34 4.73
CA ALA A 516 -28.39 -25.29 3.88
C ALA A 516 -27.38 -24.67 2.89
N ALA A 517 -26.13 -25.12 2.88
CA ALA A 517 -25.09 -24.53 2.04
C ALA A 517 -25.18 -25.01 0.58
N VAL A 518 -25.00 -24.06 -0.34
CA VAL A 518 -25.00 -24.31 -1.79
C VAL A 518 -23.59 -24.67 -2.27
N GLY A 519 -23.46 -25.61 -3.20
CA GLY A 519 -22.16 -25.94 -3.81
C GLY A 519 -21.67 -24.91 -4.85
N GLY A 520 -20.60 -25.26 -5.55
CA GLY A 520 -19.98 -24.43 -6.58
C GLY A 520 -18.80 -23.62 -6.05
N ASN A 521 -18.85 -22.31 -6.24
CA ASN A 521 -17.76 -21.39 -5.89
C ASN A 521 -18.07 -20.67 -4.58
N LYS A 522 -17.09 -20.61 -3.67
CA LYS A 522 -17.17 -19.83 -2.42
C LYS A 522 -16.12 -18.74 -2.40
N TYR A 523 -16.50 -17.55 -1.95
CA TYR A 523 -15.53 -16.57 -1.47
C TYR A 523 -14.97 -17.05 -0.14
N VAL A 524 -13.67 -16.89 0.04
CA VAL A 524 -12.94 -17.28 1.25
C VAL A 524 -11.88 -16.22 1.57
N ASN A 525 -11.56 -16.11 2.85
CA ASN A 525 -10.42 -15.37 3.34
C ASN A 525 -9.32 -16.39 3.65
N VAL A 526 -8.15 -16.20 3.07
CA VAL A 526 -6.97 -17.00 3.37
C VAL A 526 -6.11 -16.21 4.35
N LEU A 527 -5.89 -16.79 5.54
CA LEU A 527 -4.99 -16.27 6.55
C LEU A 527 -3.63 -16.92 6.37
N PHE A 528 -2.58 -16.12 6.24
CA PHE A 528 -1.24 -16.59 5.87
C PHE A 528 -0.14 -15.77 6.57
N ALA A 529 1.05 -16.35 6.71
CA ALA A 529 2.27 -15.60 6.96
C ALA A 529 3.23 -15.79 5.79
N ASN A 530 3.66 -14.66 5.21
CA ASN A 530 4.66 -14.62 4.15
C ASN A 530 5.65 -13.49 4.48
N ASN A 531 6.82 -13.88 5.00
CA ASN A 531 7.85 -12.94 5.39
C ASN A 531 9.05 -12.98 4.44
N ASP A 532 8.82 -12.59 3.19
CA ASP A 532 9.88 -12.48 2.19
C ASP A 532 10.60 -11.12 2.26
N ILE A 533 11.19 -10.81 3.43
CA ILE A 533 12.16 -9.70 3.61
C ILE A 533 13.54 -10.12 3.08
N ALA A 534 13.59 -11.00 2.09
CA ALA A 534 14.80 -11.27 1.33
C ALA A 534 15.07 -10.05 0.44
N PHE A 535 15.64 -9.00 1.02
CA PHE A 535 16.21 -7.88 0.25
C PHE A 535 17.10 -8.41 -0.88
N ALA A 536 17.83 -9.51 -0.66
CA ALA A 536 18.59 -10.23 -1.69
C ALA A 536 17.77 -10.59 -2.96
N THR A 537 16.51 -11.06 -2.85
CA THR A 537 15.68 -11.32 -4.03
C THR A 537 15.05 -10.03 -4.59
N ALA A 538 14.75 -9.06 -3.72
CA ALA A 538 14.17 -7.76 -4.09
C ALA A 538 15.17 -6.76 -4.73
N TRP A 539 16.48 -6.95 -4.54
CA TRP A 539 17.55 -6.20 -5.24
C TRP A 539 17.79 -6.74 -6.67
N ASP A 540 17.57 -8.03 -6.91
CA ASP A 540 17.81 -8.68 -8.22
C ASP A 540 16.54 -8.73 -9.10
N PHE A 541 16.00 -9.94 -9.34
CA PHE A 541 14.87 -10.21 -10.25
C PHE A 541 13.65 -10.79 -9.52
N GLY A 542 13.68 -10.88 -8.20
CA GLY A 542 12.69 -11.59 -7.40
C GLY A 542 11.37 -10.82 -7.26
N THR A 543 10.30 -11.59 -7.09
CA THR A 543 9.03 -11.09 -6.56
C THR A 543 8.99 -11.34 -5.06
N ASN A 544 8.58 -10.35 -4.28
CA ASN A 544 8.34 -10.41 -2.83
C ASN A 544 6.98 -11.07 -2.52
N THR A 545 6.67 -12.14 -3.23
CA THR A 545 5.41 -12.87 -3.22
C THR A 545 5.67 -14.36 -3.27
N ARG A 546 4.81 -15.16 -2.65
CA ARG A 546 4.89 -16.63 -2.74
C ARG A 546 3.69 -17.24 -3.41
N ASN A 547 3.90 -18.41 -4.00
CA ASN A 547 2.81 -19.20 -4.54
C ASN A 547 2.18 -20.07 -3.45
N LEU A 548 0.85 -20.09 -3.42
CA LEU A 548 0.02 -20.91 -2.56
C LEU A 548 -1.04 -21.59 -3.44
N THR A 549 -1.28 -22.87 -3.24
CA THR A 549 -2.38 -23.58 -3.89
C THR A 549 -3.38 -24.06 -2.87
N ILE A 550 -4.66 -23.81 -3.12
CA ILE A 550 -5.76 -24.40 -2.37
C ILE A 550 -6.65 -25.17 -3.35
N SER A 551 -6.83 -26.46 -3.09
CA SER A 551 -7.67 -27.35 -3.87
C SER A 551 -8.91 -27.73 -3.08
N VAL A 552 -10.08 -27.69 -3.70
CA VAL A 552 -11.34 -28.19 -3.11
C VAL A 552 -11.91 -29.27 -4.02
N ASN A 553 -12.05 -30.49 -3.50
CA ASN A 553 -12.43 -31.69 -4.25
C ASN A 553 -11.64 -31.84 -5.58
N SER A 554 -10.32 -31.70 -5.50
CA SER A 554 -9.37 -31.78 -6.61
C SER A 554 -9.40 -30.61 -7.62
N ILE A 555 -10.25 -29.59 -7.43
CA ILE A 555 -10.18 -28.37 -8.26
C ILE A 555 -9.19 -27.39 -7.62
N VAL A 556 -8.00 -27.28 -8.21
CA VAL A 556 -6.89 -26.45 -7.72
C VAL A 556 -7.09 -24.98 -8.08
N THR A 557 -6.96 -24.10 -7.10
CA THR A 557 -6.77 -22.66 -7.30
C THR A 557 -5.33 -22.30 -6.94
N ARG A 558 -4.60 -21.70 -7.88
CA ARG A 558 -3.27 -21.13 -7.64
C ARG A 558 -3.40 -19.66 -7.26
N ILE A 559 -2.57 -19.24 -6.31
CA ILE A 559 -2.70 -17.95 -5.64
C ILE A 559 -1.30 -17.38 -5.35
N GLU A 560 -1.08 -16.14 -5.76
CA GLU A 560 0.12 -15.38 -5.46
C GLU A 560 -0.16 -14.50 -4.23
N VAL A 561 0.56 -14.73 -3.14
CA VAL A 561 0.39 -13.98 -1.88
C VAL A 561 1.45 -12.87 -1.75
N PRO A 562 1.06 -11.64 -1.37
CA PRO A 562 1.99 -10.57 -1.04
C PRO A 562 2.64 -10.82 0.34
N LEU A 563 3.37 -9.84 0.88
CA LEU A 563 3.88 -9.90 2.25
C LEU A 563 2.73 -9.82 3.27
N SER A 564 2.83 -10.57 4.37
CA SER A 564 1.87 -10.52 5.48
C SER A 564 2.24 -9.53 6.59
N GLY A 565 3.52 -9.17 6.65
CA GLY A 565 4.20 -8.77 7.88
C GLY A 565 3.98 -7.34 8.37
N LYS A 566 4.15 -7.17 9.69
CA LYS A 566 4.37 -5.92 10.43
C LYS A 566 5.63 -5.95 11.30
N SER A 567 6.42 -7.02 11.20
CA SER A 567 7.63 -7.30 11.97
C SER A 567 8.73 -7.80 11.03
N SER A 568 9.99 -7.49 11.34
CA SER A 568 11.14 -8.00 10.57
C SER A 568 11.84 -9.17 11.28
N GLU A 569 12.30 -10.18 10.53
CA GLU A 569 13.21 -11.21 11.08
C GLU A 569 14.50 -10.61 11.63
N LEU A 570 14.90 -9.43 11.15
CA LEU A 570 16.18 -8.81 11.48
C LEU A 570 16.25 -8.37 12.96
N PHE A 571 15.14 -7.87 13.51
CA PHE A 571 15.07 -7.34 14.89
C PHE A 571 14.07 -8.08 15.77
N ALA A 572 13.13 -8.83 15.19
CA ALA A 572 12.25 -9.77 15.86
C ALA A 572 12.40 -11.17 15.22
N PRO A 573 13.45 -11.95 15.55
CA PRO A 573 13.65 -13.30 15.00
C PRO A 573 12.44 -14.21 15.27
N GLY A 574 11.86 -14.75 14.21
CA GLY A 574 10.63 -15.55 14.21
C GLY A 574 9.33 -14.74 14.22
N GLY A 575 9.38 -13.42 14.41
CA GLY A 575 8.21 -12.55 14.54
C GLY A 575 7.47 -12.34 13.23
N GLY A 576 8.18 -11.96 12.16
CA GLY A 576 7.52 -11.66 10.89
C GLY A 576 7.00 -12.90 10.16
N TRP A 577 7.63 -14.07 10.34
CA TRP A 577 7.05 -15.36 9.94
C TRP A 577 5.76 -15.73 10.70
N GLU A 578 5.36 -14.97 11.72
CA GLU A 578 4.13 -15.22 12.50
C GLU A 578 3.10 -14.08 12.38
N ASP A 579 3.37 -13.05 11.58
CA ASP A 579 2.41 -11.99 11.29
C ASP A 579 1.34 -12.46 10.29
N THR A 580 0.07 -12.34 10.69
CA THR A 580 -1.08 -12.73 9.85
C THR A 580 -1.44 -11.66 8.82
N GLY A 581 -1.28 -12.01 7.55
CA GLY A 581 -1.94 -11.37 6.43
C GLY A 581 -3.27 -12.07 6.15
N VAL A 582 -4.25 -11.31 5.66
CA VAL A 582 -5.55 -11.83 5.23
C VAL A 582 -5.83 -11.31 3.83
N PHE A 583 -6.26 -12.20 2.93
CA PHE A 583 -6.68 -11.78 1.60
C PHE A 583 -7.79 -12.66 1.04
N GLY A 584 -8.64 -12.05 0.22
CA GLY A 584 -9.84 -12.67 -0.33
C GLY A 584 -9.58 -13.45 -1.63
N VAL A 585 -10.07 -14.68 -1.70
CA VAL A 585 -9.93 -15.58 -2.84
C VAL A 585 -11.29 -16.18 -3.18
N LEU A 586 -11.48 -16.58 -4.43
CA LEU A 586 -12.60 -17.42 -4.82
C LEU A 586 -12.12 -18.85 -5.05
N LEU A 587 -12.67 -19.80 -4.29
CA LEU A 587 -12.39 -21.22 -4.46
C LEU A 587 -13.59 -21.94 -5.12
N PRO A 588 -13.42 -22.55 -6.30
CA PRO A 588 -14.40 -23.43 -6.92
C PRO A 588 -14.40 -24.82 -6.28
N GLY A 589 -15.38 -25.65 -6.63
CA GLY A 589 -15.37 -27.10 -6.34
C GLY A 589 -16.08 -27.55 -5.07
N TRP A 590 -16.75 -26.66 -4.34
CA TRP A 590 -17.51 -27.03 -3.14
C TRP A 590 -18.76 -27.84 -3.49
N LYS A 591 -19.05 -28.88 -2.72
CA LYS A 591 -20.35 -29.58 -2.70
C LYS A 591 -21.28 -28.85 -1.72
N GLY A 592 -22.58 -28.84 -2.02
CA GLY A 592 -23.63 -28.36 -1.12
C GLY A 592 -24.41 -29.49 -0.45
N GLY A 593 -25.37 -29.14 0.41
CA GLY A 593 -26.09 -30.07 1.28
C GLY A 593 -25.17 -30.69 2.35
N GLU A 594 -25.57 -31.81 2.96
CA GLU A 594 -24.76 -32.55 3.95
C GLU A 594 -23.59 -33.33 3.30
N GLY A 595 -22.77 -32.64 2.50
CA GLY A 595 -21.62 -33.19 1.79
C GLY A 595 -20.29 -32.97 2.52
N GLU A 596 -19.32 -33.84 2.26
CA GLU A 596 -17.93 -33.70 2.71
C GLU A 596 -17.06 -33.12 1.58
N ASN A 597 -16.39 -32.02 1.87
CA ASN A 597 -15.48 -31.30 0.98
C ASN A 597 -14.03 -31.56 1.39
N VAL A 598 -13.21 -32.12 0.51
CA VAL A 598 -11.78 -32.30 0.78
C VAL A 598 -11.05 -31.02 0.37
N VAL A 599 -10.47 -30.31 1.34
CA VAL A 599 -9.66 -29.11 1.14
C VAL A 599 -8.19 -29.47 1.32
N VAL A 600 -7.34 -29.10 0.35
CA VAL A 600 -5.90 -29.37 0.38
C VAL A 600 -5.16 -28.05 0.15
N VAL A 601 -4.23 -27.72 1.05
CA VAL A 601 -3.36 -26.53 0.96
C VAL A 601 -1.92 -26.99 0.72
N GLY A 602 -1.19 -26.31 -0.16
CA GLY A 602 0.18 -26.67 -0.55
C GLY A 602 0.79 -25.67 -1.54
N ASN A 603 1.79 -26.10 -2.31
CA ASN A 603 2.38 -25.29 -3.39
C ASN A 603 2.49 -26.08 -4.71
N GLN A 604 1.35 -26.60 -5.22
CA GLN A 604 1.32 -27.46 -6.41
C GLN A 604 1.68 -26.71 -7.70
N GLY A 605 2.45 -27.34 -8.59
CA GLY A 605 2.90 -26.72 -9.83
C GLY A 605 4.05 -25.72 -9.65
N ALA A 606 4.79 -25.79 -8.54
CA ALA A 606 6.02 -25.06 -8.28
C ALA A 606 7.28 -25.95 -8.39
N GLU A 607 7.15 -27.18 -8.88
CA GLU A 607 8.26 -28.11 -9.12
C GLU A 607 9.29 -27.51 -10.09
N GLY A 608 10.54 -27.39 -9.65
CA GLY A 608 11.62 -26.77 -10.42
C GLY A 608 11.59 -25.23 -10.46
N ALA A 609 10.72 -24.59 -9.67
CA ALA A 609 10.77 -23.13 -9.49
C ALA A 609 11.98 -22.71 -8.64
N LEU A 610 12.39 -21.44 -8.76
CA LEU A 610 13.44 -20.85 -7.91
C LEU A 610 13.10 -20.92 -6.40
N VAL A 611 11.81 -20.90 -6.06
CA VAL A 611 11.29 -21.07 -4.70
C VAL A 611 10.14 -22.09 -4.74
N GLU A 612 10.41 -23.33 -4.34
CA GLU A 612 9.39 -24.39 -4.23
C GLU A 612 8.55 -24.30 -2.94
N TRP A 613 8.95 -23.45 -1.99
CA TRP A 613 8.26 -23.29 -0.71
C TRP A 613 7.13 -22.25 -0.80
N GLY A 614 5.94 -22.64 -0.33
CA GLY A 614 4.82 -21.71 -0.18
C GLY A 614 5.01 -20.72 0.98
N PRO A 615 4.02 -19.83 1.21
CA PRO A 615 3.89 -19.14 2.48
C PRO A 615 3.47 -20.12 3.59
N ASP A 616 3.57 -19.69 4.84
CA ASP A 616 2.93 -20.42 5.94
C ASP A 616 1.42 -20.14 5.93
N PHE A 617 0.60 -21.16 6.17
CA PHE A 617 -0.86 -21.07 6.16
C PHE A 617 -1.43 -21.09 7.58
N ILE A 618 -2.21 -20.08 7.94
CA ILE A 618 -2.75 -19.88 9.31
C ILE A 618 -4.21 -20.34 9.39
N GLY A 619 -5.00 -20.16 8.33
CA GLY A 619 -6.38 -20.63 8.30
C GLY A 619 -7.15 -20.24 7.03
N LEU A 620 -8.34 -20.82 6.90
CA LEU A 620 -9.27 -20.57 5.80
C LEU A 620 -10.63 -20.19 6.39
N GLU A 621 -11.06 -18.96 6.19
CA GLU A 621 -12.40 -18.48 6.56
C GLU A 621 -13.35 -18.62 5.36
N VAL A 622 -14.48 -19.30 5.55
CA VAL A 622 -15.42 -19.69 4.47
C VAL A 622 -16.82 -19.18 4.78
N TRP A 623 -17.46 -18.56 3.79
CA TRP A 623 -18.89 -18.18 3.82
C TRP A 623 -19.74 -19.26 3.14
N TRP A 624 -20.84 -19.67 3.78
CA TRP A 624 -21.61 -20.88 3.44
C TRP A 624 -22.90 -20.66 2.63
#